data_AF-A0A0R1LJB9-F1
#
_entry.id   AF-A0A0R1LJB9-F1
#
_cell.length_a   1.000
_cell.length_b   1.000
_cell.length_c   1.000
_cell.angle_alpha   90.00
_cell.angle_beta   90.00
_cell.angle_gamma   90.00
#
_symmetry.space_group_name_H-M   'P 1'
#
loop_
_entity.id
_entity.type
_entity.pdbx_description
1 polymer ?
#
loop_
_entity_poly.entity_id
_entity_poly.type
_entity_poly.pdbx_seq_one_letter_code
_entity_poly.pdbx_strand_id
1 'polypeptide(L)' 'MERPTGAHAAFDSTRIHRDLAALTSDPTVVHRAESLIVAQLAGFDVVATGTIETTVVNTLTQLGYPQMALQYQR' A
#
# COMPACT_ATOMS: atom_id res chain seq x y z
N MET A 1 -13.68 3.35 -25.48
CA MET A 1 -12.32 2.77 -25.64
C MET A 1 -11.56 3.08 -24.38
N GLU A 2 -11.66 2.19 -23.41
CA GLU A 2 -11.00 2.25 -22.11
C GLU A 2 -9.48 2.13 -22.29
N ARG A 3 -8.68 2.89 -21.55
CA ARG A 3 -7.21 2.80 -21.62
C ARG A 3 -6.77 1.57 -20.82
N PRO A 4 -6.23 0.49 -21.41
CA PRO A 4 -5.64 -0.58 -20.64
C PRO A 4 -4.19 -0.18 -20.33
N THR A 5 -4.02 0.79 -19.45
CA THR A 5 -2.74 0.93 -18.75
C THR A 5 -2.96 0.58 -17.29
N GLY A 6 -3.57 -0.59 -17.07
CA GLY A 6 -3.43 -1.29 -15.80
C GLY A 6 -1.99 -1.72 -15.67
N ALA A 7 -1.12 -0.81 -15.21
CA ALA A 7 0.25 -1.16 -14.87
C ALA A 7 0.17 -2.23 -13.79
N HIS A 8 0.64 -3.43 -14.10
CA HIS A 8 0.82 -4.49 -13.14
C HIS A 8 2.27 -4.43 -12.68
N ALA A 9 2.47 -4.39 -11.37
CA ALA A 9 3.79 -4.40 -10.77
C ALA A 9 3.96 -5.69 -9.99
N ALA A 10 5.18 -6.22 -10.00
CA ALA A 10 5.56 -7.22 -9.01
C ALA A 10 5.36 -6.62 -7.62
N PHE A 11 4.81 -7.42 -6.70
CA PHE A 11 4.69 -7.00 -5.32
C PHE A 11 6.09 -6.81 -4.73
N ASP A 12 6.42 -5.58 -4.33
CA ASP A 12 7.69 -5.22 -3.72
C ASP A 12 7.44 -4.66 -2.32
N SER A 13 7.64 -5.51 -1.30
CA SER A 13 7.48 -5.14 0.11
C SER A 13 8.45 -4.04 0.54
N THR A 14 9.65 -3.99 -0.05
CA THR A 14 10.67 -2.98 0.28
C THR A 14 10.23 -1.60 -0.19
N ARG A 15 9.59 -1.53 -1.37
CA ARG A 15 8.98 -0.29 -1.87
C ARG A 15 7.87 0.19 -0.94
N ILE A 16 6.95 -0.71 -0.53
CA ILE A 16 5.86 -0.35 0.38
C ILE A 16 6.40 0.15 1.72
N HIS A 17 7.40 -0.53 2.29
CA HIS A 17 8.04 -0.10 3.53
C HIS A 17 8.58 1.32 3.43
N ARG A 18 9.31 1.64 2.35
CA ARG A 18 9.86 2.98 2.11
C ARG A 18 8.75 4.03 1.98
N ASP A 19 7.69 3.72 1.23
CA ASP A 19 6.59 4.67 1.03
C ASP A 19 5.84 4.92 2.35
N LEU A 20 5.62 3.89 3.17
CA LEU A 20 5.04 4.02 4.51
C LEU A 20 5.96 4.81 5.47
N ALA A 21 7.27 4.56 5.44
CA ALA A 21 8.26 5.29 6.23
C ALA A 21 8.39 6.76 5.81
N ALA A 22 8.02 7.11 4.58
CA ALA A 22 7.93 8.51 4.14
C ALA A 22 6.68 9.22 4.68
N LEU A 23 5.62 8.48 5.03
CA LEU A 23 4.37 9.03 5.58
C LEU A 23 4.40 9.26 7.09
N THR A 24 5.19 8.47 7.82
CA THR A 24 5.26 8.57 9.28
C THR A 24 6.64 8.21 9.80
N SER A 25 7.10 8.95 10.81
CA SER A 25 8.32 8.63 11.55
C SER A 25 8.12 7.57 12.63
N ASP A 26 6.90 7.06 12.83
CA ASP A 26 6.61 6.02 13.82
C ASP A 26 6.85 4.61 13.23
N PRO A 27 7.89 3.88 13.69
CA PRO A 27 8.23 2.57 13.14
C PRO A 27 7.20 1.49 13.46
N THR A 28 6.42 1.64 14.54
CA THR A 28 5.37 0.69 14.91
C THR A 28 4.23 0.74 13.91
N VAL A 29 3.84 1.95 13.50
CA VAL A 29 2.81 2.16 12.48
C VAL A 29 3.25 1.59 11.14
N VAL A 30 4.48 1.86 10.71
CA VAL A 30 5.04 1.34 9.46
C VAL A 30 5.00 -0.18 9.44
N HIS A 31 5.57 -0.84 10.45
CA HIS A 31 5.62 -2.31 10.49
C HIS A 31 4.24 -2.95 10.57
N ARG A 32 3.29 -2.34 11.30
CA ARG A 32 1.93 -2.86 11.41
C ARG A 32 1.17 -2.76 10.09
N ALA A 33 1.25 -1.61 9.42
CA ALA A 33 0.64 -1.42 8.11
C ALA A 33 1.27 -2.35 7.07
N GLU A 34 2.61 -2.39 7.01
CA GLU A 34 3.37 -3.27 6.11
C GLU A 34 2.96 -4.73 6.28
N SER A 35 2.93 -5.25 7.51
CA SER A 35 2.58 -6.65 7.77
C SER A 35 1.17 -6.99 7.28
N LEU A 36 0.20 -6.08 7.45
CA LEU A 36 -1.17 -6.29 6.99
C LEU A 36 -1.28 -6.21 5.47
N ILE A 37 -0.57 -5.29 4.82
CA ILE A 37 -0.56 -5.15 3.36
C ILE A 37 0.09 -6.38 2.73
N VAL A 38 1.25 -6.81 3.24
CA VAL A 38 1.93 -8.04 2.81
C VAL A 38 1.02 -9.24 2.99
N ALA A 39 0.36 -9.40 4.14
CA ALA A 39 -0.53 -10.54 4.38
C ALA A 39 -1.73 -10.59 3.41
N GLN A 40 -2.30 -9.43 3.05
CA GLN A 40 -3.40 -9.33 2.08
C GLN A 40 -2.95 -9.63 0.65
N LEU A 41 -1.69 -9.33 0.34
CA LEU A 41 -1.12 -9.47 -1.01
C LEU A 41 -0.27 -10.74 -1.19
N ALA A 42 0.04 -11.48 -0.11
CA ALA A 42 0.86 -12.69 -0.14
C ALA A 42 0.31 -13.81 -1.04
N GLY A 43 -0.98 -13.74 -1.40
CA GLY A 43 -1.61 -14.66 -2.36
C GLY A 43 -1.39 -14.29 -3.83
N PHE A 44 -0.74 -13.16 -4.14
CA PHE A 44 -0.62 -12.63 -5.48
C PHE A 44 0.85 -12.35 -5.85
N ASP A 45 1.32 -12.96 -6.95
CA ASP A 45 2.67 -12.76 -7.47
C ASP A 45 2.79 -11.44 -8.25
N VAL A 46 1.73 -11.10 -8.99
CA VAL A 46 1.61 -9.88 -9.80
C VAL A 46 0.29 -9.21 -9.49
N VAL A 47 0.34 -7.94 -9.06
CA VAL A 47 -0.83 -7.18 -8.63
C VAL A 47 -0.92 -5.90 -9.46
N ALA A 48 -2.15 -5.52 -9.84
CA ALA A 48 -2.36 -4.22 -10.48
C ALA A 48 -1.92 -3.11 -9.51
N THR A 49 -1.15 -2.13 -9.98
CA THR A 49 -0.66 -1.03 -9.14
C THR A 49 -1.80 -0.35 -8.40
N GLY A 50 -2.95 -0.13 -9.05
CA GLY A 50 -4.14 0.44 -8.40
C GLY A 50 -4.72 -0.44 -7.29
N THR A 51 -4.57 -1.77 -7.36
CA THR A 51 -4.95 -2.68 -6.27
C THR A 51 -3.98 -2.59 -5.10
N ILE A 52 -2.68 -2.44 -5.35
CA ILE A 52 -1.69 -2.19 -4.29
C ILE A 52 -2.04 -0.88 -3.57
N GLU A 53 -2.24 0.20 -4.33
CA GLU A 53 -2.57 1.52 -3.78
C GLU A 53 -3.86 1.49 -2.95
N THR A 54 -4.92 0.88 -3.51
CA THR A 54 -6.20 0.71 -2.80
C THR A 54 -6.03 -0.10 -1.51
N THR A 55 -5.22 -1.16 -1.53
CA THR A 55 -4.96 -1.98 -0.35
C THR A 55 -4.24 -1.18 0.73
N VAL A 56 -3.24 -0.37 0.36
CA VAL A 56 -2.51 0.51 1.29
C VAL A 56 -3.44 1.55 1.90
N VAL A 57 -4.21 2.27 1.08
CA VAL A 57 -5.18 3.29 1.51
C VAL A 57 -6.23 2.71 2.46
N ASN A 58 -6.80 1.56 2.11
CA ASN A 58 -7.78 0.87 2.95
C ASN A 58 -7.18 0.42 4.28
N THR A 59 -5.97 -0.15 4.26
CA THR A 59 -5.29 -0.61 5.48
C THR A 59 -4.99 0.55 6.41
N LEU A 60 -4.46 1.67 5.89
CA LEU A 60 -4.20 2.88 6.68
C LEU A 60 -5.48 3.44 7.28
N THR A 61 -6.58 3.44 6.53
CA THR A 61 -7.90 3.89 7.02
C THR A 61 -8.43 2.96 8.12
N GLN A 62 -8.34 1.64 7.96
CA GLN A 62 -8.75 0.64 8.96
C GLN A 62 -7.92 0.73 10.25
N LEU A 63 -6.65 1.08 10.14
CA LEU A 63 -5.76 1.32 11.29
C LEU A 63 -6.03 2.65 12.00
N GLY A 64 -6.92 3.50 11.47
CA GLY A 64 -7.24 4.80 12.07
C GLY A 64 -6.34 5.95 11.61
N TYR A 65 -5.63 5.80 10.48
CA TYR A 65 -4.75 6.80 9.90
C TYR A 65 -5.28 7.37 8.57
N PRO A 66 -6.49 7.96 8.51
CA PRO A 66 -7.08 8.46 7.27
C PRO A 66 -6.28 9.60 6.63
N GLN A 67 -5.55 10.39 7.41
CA GLN A 67 -4.68 11.44 6.88
C GLN A 67 -3.47 10.88 6.12
N MET A 68 -2.88 9.78 6.61
CA MET A 68 -1.81 9.08 5.91
C MET A 68 -2.34 8.42 4.63
N ALA A 69 -3.54 7.85 4.69
CA ALA A 69 -4.20 7.28 3.52
C ALA A 69 -4.42 8.32 2.41
N LEU A 70 -4.84 9.54 2.77
CA LEU A 70 -4.99 10.66 1.85
C LEU A 70 -3.65 11.14 1.27
N GLN A 71 -2.57 11.14 2.06
CA GLN A 71 -1.24 11.48 1.57
C GLN A 71 -0.68 10.41 0.61
N TYR A 72 -0.98 9.13 0.84
CA TYR A 72 -0.56 8.05 -0.04
C TYR A 72 -1.26 8.09 -1.41
N GLN A 73 -2.51 8.58 -1.46
CA GLN A 73 -3.31 8.65 -2.69
C GLN A 73 -3.00 9.89 -3.56
N ARG A 74 -2.12 10.80 -3.09
CA ARG A 74 -1.81 12.07 -3.75
C ARG A 74 -0.59 11.98 -4.65
#